data_AF-A0ABD6AGX6-F1
#
_entry.id   AF-A0ABD6AGX6-F1
#
_cell.length_a   1.000
_cell.length_b   1.000
_cell.length_c   1.000
_cell.angle_alpha   90.00
_cell.angle_beta   90.00
_cell.angle_gamma   90.00
#
_symmetry.space_group_name_H-M   'P 1'
#
loop_
_entity.id
_entity.type
_entity.pdbx_description
1 polymer ?
#
loop_
_entity_poly.entity_id
_entity_poly.type
_entity_poly.pdbx_seq_one_letter_code
_entity_poly.pdbx_strand_id
1 'polypeptide(L)'
;MSRHSTTAFGAARRVVDVALDRQVTFLAAAIAYYAFVSLIPALLLLVVVATAVFGEVIAAELAASAGGFLTPAGEEAVVGAISAAGGRTGAGVLGVAVLLWSTLKVFRGLDTAFVSLYGVEGSPDFLKQVTDAAAVVLAVGVGIAVMVGVGAFVAAADAVPAAEAASILALPAFLAVVFLPMYYLLPQPAIGVREALPGALIAAVGWTLLQAGFQVYAAGAAQYQVYGVIGGVLLLVTWLYLAAVVVVVGGVVNVVLAGRDASGSPGGVDSRTASAAVGHAADRQLQHDRGRPTGMNGESDGADDAGDEERPQGAPDVAALEEEVGRLRAEFDEFEDDVERRTVDRPAVESELKRYVRSRMRRGHARGWGPYLVLLYGTVLILGAFSFLDGLYAIAAMLVLGLSTLGLYTLFILVGVGLNLLETPGKALDYARDRGDD
;
A
#
# COMPACT_ATOMS: atom_id res chain seq x y z
N MET A 1 -4.53 29.59 -0.42
CA MET A 1 -4.90 28.31 -1.08
C MET A 1 -4.85 28.51 -2.59
N SER A 2 -3.70 28.22 -3.20
CA SER A 2 -3.48 28.36 -4.64
C SER A 2 -3.98 27.11 -5.37
N ARG A 3 -5.15 27.21 -6.02
CA ARG A 3 -5.66 26.18 -6.94
C ARG A 3 -4.70 26.13 -8.14
N HIS A 4 -3.77 25.19 -8.16
CA HIS A 4 -3.02 24.90 -9.39
C HIS A 4 -4.00 24.33 -10.41
N SER A 5 -4.20 25.05 -11.51
CA SER A 5 -4.93 24.59 -12.68
C SER A 5 -4.18 23.43 -13.30
N THR A 6 -4.39 22.23 -12.78
CA THR A 6 -3.82 21.03 -13.37
C THR A 6 -4.58 20.71 -14.64
N THR A 7 -3.88 20.72 -15.76
CA THR A 7 -4.37 20.22 -17.04
C THR A 7 -4.90 18.80 -16.84
N ALA A 8 -5.94 18.40 -17.58
CA ALA A 8 -6.54 17.07 -17.48
C ALA A 8 -5.49 15.95 -17.61
N PHE A 9 -4.46 16.18 -18.43
CA PHE A 9 -3.31 15.30 -18.57
C PHE A 9 -2.48 15.15 -17.28
N GLY A 10 -2.23 16.25 -16.55
CA GLY A 10 -1.54 16.22 -15.27
C GLY A 10 -2.35 15.57 -14.15
N ALA A 11 -3.69 15.60 -14.22
CA ALA A 11 -4.55 14.85 -13.33
C ALA A 11 -4.50 13.35 -13.64
N ALA A 12 -4.62 12.96 -14.92
CA ALA A 12 -4.55 11.56 -15.35
C ALA A 12 -3.21 10.90 -14.98
N ARG A 13 -2.09 11.60 -15.21
CA ARG A 13 -0.76 11.09 -14.82
C ARG A 13 -0.67 10.87 -13.31
N ARG A 14 -1.12 11.83 -12.50
CA ARG A 14 -1.15 11.67 -11.04
C ARG A 14 -2.04 10.51 -10.58
N VAL A 15 -3.17 10.28 -11.22
CA VAL A 15 -4.01 9.11 -10.93
C VAL A 15 -3.25 7.81 -11.16
N VAL A 16 -2.49 7.70 -12.25
CA VAL A 16 -1.67 6.52 -12.52
C VAL A 16 -0.55 6.38 -11.49
N ASP A 17 0.18 7.46 -11.20
CA ASP A 17 1.28 7.45 -10.23
C ASP A 17 0.77 7.02 -8.84
N VAL A 18 -0.32 7.60 -8.35
CA VAL A 18 -0.94 7.24 -7.06
C VAL A 18 -1.50 5.81 -7.09
N ALA A 19 -2.07 5.35 -8.21
CA ALA A 19 -2.56 3.98 -8.31
C ALA A 19 -1.43 2.94 -8.21
N LEU A 20 -0.25 3.25 -8.76
CA LEU A 20 0.95 2.42 -8.63
C LEU A 20 1.48 2.46 -7.19
N ASP A 21 1.62 3.64 -6.61
CA ASP A 21 2.13 3.82 -5.24
C ASP A 21 1.25 3.12 -4.19
N ARG A 22 -0.07 3.15 -4.38
CA ARG A 22 -1.06 2.52 -3.48
C ARG A 22 -1.29 1.04 -3.77
N GLN A 23 -0.54 0.44 -4.70
CA GLN A 23 -0.64 -0.98 -5.06
C GLN A 23 -2.08 -1.40 -5.37
N VAL A 24 -2.77 -0.63 -6.22
CA VAL A 24 -4.20 -0.83 -6.53
C VAL A 24 -4.50 -2.26 -6.99
N THR A 25 -3.60 -2.88 -7.74
CA THR A 25 -3.72 -4.28 -8.19
C THR A 25 -3.72 -5.26 -7.02
N PHE A 26 -2.88 -5.04 -6.01
CA PHE A 26 -2.86 -5.88 -4.80
C PHE A 26 -4.14 -5.71 -3.98
N LEU A 27 -4.59 -4.47 -3.78
CA LEU A 27 -5.86 -4.19 -3.09
C LEU A 27 -7.05 -4.82 -3.83
N ALA A 28 -7.08 -4.71 -5.16
CA ALA A 28 -8.12 -5.31 -5.99
C ALA A 28 -8.12 -6.84 -5.91
N ALA A 29 -6.95 -7.48 -5.87
CA ALA A 29 -6.84 -8.93 -5.67
C ALA A 29 -7.41 -9.37 -4.31
N ALA A 30 -7.15 -8.63 -3.25
CA ALA A 30 -7.70 -8.92 -1.93
C ALA A 30 -9.24 -8.80 -1.91
N ILE A 31 -9.78 -7.71 -2.49
CA ILE A 31 -11.23 -7.52 -2.64
C ILE A 31 -11.84 -8.67 -3.44
N ALA A 32 -11.24 -9.05 -4.57
CA ALA A 32 -11.75 -10.12 -5.43
C ALA A 32 -11.77 -11.47 -4.71
N TYR A 33 -10.71 -11.80 -3.95
CA TYR A 33 -10.69 -12.99 -3.12
C TYR A 33 -11.82 -12.98 -2.07
N TYR A 34 -11.98 -11.88 -1.34
CA TYR A 34 -13.05 -11.77 -0.35
C TYR A 34 -14.44 -11.81 -1.00
N ALA A 35 -14.64 -11.17 -2.15
CA ALA A 35 -15.88 -11.22 -2.91
C ALA A 35 -16.21 -12.65 -3.35
N PHE A 36 -15.22 -13.37 -3.88
CA PHE A 36 -15.38 -14.77 -4.30
C PHE A 36 -15.78 -15.67 -3.14
N VAL A 37 -15.07 -15.58 -2.00
CA VAL A 37 -15.39 -16.37 -0.78
C VAL A 37 -16.75 -15.98 -0.19
N SER A 38 -17.17 -14.72 -0.35
CA SER A 38 -18.45 -14.22 0.16
C SER A 38 -19.63 -14.51 -0.77
N LEU A 39 -19.39 -14.94 -2.00
CA LEU A 39 -20.42 -15.04 -3.04
C LEU A 39 -21.54 -15.99 -2.63
N ILE A 40 -21.21 -17.24 -2.32
CA ILE A 40 -22.21 -18.25 -1.95
C ILE A 40 -22.97 -17.83 -0.67
N PRO A 41 -22.29 -17.44 0.43
CA PRO A 41 -22.99 -16.99 1.62
C PRO A 41 -23.88 -15.75 1.38
N ALA A 42 -23.43 -14.80 0.57
CA ALA A 42 -24.22 -13.61 0.23
C ALA A 42 -25.47 -13.95 -0.57
N LEU A 43 -25.38 -14.87 -1.53
CA LEU A 43 -26.53 -15.33 -2.31
C LEU A 43 -27.54 -16.08 -1.45
N LEU A 44 -27.07 -16.96 -0.56
CA LEU A 44 -27.94 -17.65 0.38
C LEU A 44 -28.62 -16.67 1.33
N LEU A 45 -27.89 -15.69 1.85
CA LEU A 45 -28.45 -14.65 2.69
C LEU A 45 -29.50 -13.84 1.92
N LEU A 46 -29.22 -13.48 0.67
CA LEU A 46 -30.16 -12.78 -0.21
C LEU A 46 -31.47 -13.57 -0.36
N VAL A 47 -31.39 -14.87 -0.65
CA VAL A 47 -32.57 -15.72 -0.79
C VAL A 47 -33.34 -15.85 0.52
N VAL A 48 -32.65 -16.05 1.65
CA VAL A 48 -33.28 -16.10 2.97
C VAL A 48 -34.04 -14.80 3.28
N VAL A 49 -33.41 -13.65 3.05
CA VAL A 49 -34.03 -12.34 3.24
C VAL A 49 -35.18 -12.12 2.26
N ALA A 50 -35.00 -12.46 0.99
CA ALA A 50 -36.02 -12.30 -0.03
C ALA A 50 -37.26 -13.15 0.27
N THR A 51 -37.08 -14.42 0.64
CA THR A 51 -38.18 -15.31 1.05
C THR A 51 -38.89 -14.78 2.28
N ALA A 52 -38.16 -14.26 3.27
CA ALA A 52 -38.74 -13.73 4.50
C ALA A 52 -39.54 -12.43 4.30
N VAL A 53 -39.11 -11.55 3.38
CA VAL A 53 -39.72 -10.23 3.16
C VAL A 53 -40.76 -10.23 2.05
N PHE A 54 -40.50 -10.94 0.95
CA PHE A 54 -41.29 -10.89 -0.28
C PHE A 54 -41.98 -12.23 -0.62
N GLY A 55 -41.67 -13.31 0.09
CA GLY A 55 -42.20 -14.65 -0.17
C GLY A 55 -41.42 -15.45 -1.21
N GLU A 56 -41.71 -16.75 -1.31
CA GLU A 56 -40.95 -17.72 -2.11
C GLU A 56 -40.96 -17.43 -3.62
N VAL A 57 -42.08 -16.92 -4.15
CA VAL A 57 -42.25 -16.64 -5.58
C VAL A 57 -41.29 -15.54 -6.03
N ILE A 58 -41.24 -14.42 -5.29
CA ILE A 58 -40.36 -13.30 -5.61
C ILE A 58 -38.88 -13.69 -5.39
N ALA A 59 -38.58 -14.51 -4.37
CA ALA A 59 -37.23 -15.00 -4.14
C ALA A 59 -36.71 -15.87 -5.30
N ALA A 60 -37.55 -16.74 -5.87
CA ALA A 60 -37.20 -17.56 -7.02
C ALA A 60 -36.95 -16.73 -8.28
N GLU A 61 -37.78 -15.72 -8.52
CA GLU A 61 -37.62 -14.80 -9.66
C GLU A 61 -36.38 -13.91 -9.54
N LEU A 62 -36.06 -13.48 -8.31
CA LEU A 62 -34.83 -12.76 -8.02
C LEU A 62 -33.58 -13.62 -8.22
N ALA A 63 -33.63 -14.91 -7.82
CA ALA A 63 -32.55 -15.87 -8.04
C ALA A 63 -32.34 -16.17 -9.54
N ALA A 64 -33.42 -16.36 -10.30
CA ALA A 64 -33.37 -16.54 -11.74
C ALA A 64 -32.82 -15.29 -12.46
N SER A 65 -33.24 -14.11 -12.03
CA SER A 65 -32.75 -12.84 -12.56
C SER A 65 -31.26 -12.64 -12.25
N ALA A 66 -30.82 -12.99 -11.04
CA ALA A 66 -29.42 -12.93 -10.64
C ALA A 66 -28.55 -13.90 -11.47
N GLY A 67 -29.07 -15.10 -11.79
CA GLY A 67 -28.41 -16.07 -12.66
C GLY A 67 -28.05 -15.50 -14.03
N GLY A 68 -28.91 -14.66 -14.62
CA GLY A 68 -28.66 -14.00 -15.90
C GLY A 68 -27.48 -13.00 -15.91
N PHE A 69 -27.02 -12.55 -14.74
CA PHE A 69 -25.83 -11.70 -14.61
C PHE A 69 -24.56 -12.47 -14.27
N LEU A 70 -24.67 -13.77 -14.01
CA LEU A 70 -23.56 -14.63 -13.64
C LEU A 70 -23.02 -15.40 -14.85
N THR A 71 -21.80 -15.89 -14.73
CA THR A 71 -21.27 -16.86 -15.70
C THR A 71 -22.03 -18.18 -15.56
N PRO A 72 -22.06 -19.05 -16.58
CA PRO A 72 -22.73 -20.35 -16.48
C PRO A 72 -22.27 -21.19 -15.26
N ALA A 73 -20.98 -21.12 -14.93
CA ALA A 73 -20.43 -21.77 -13.74
C ALA A 73 -20.87 -21.09 -12.43
N GLY A 74 -21.03 -19.76 -12.45
CA GLY A 74 -21.60 -19.01 -11.33
C GLY A 74 -23.06 -19.38 -11.10
N GLU A 75 -23.86 -19.47 -12.16
CA GLU A 75 -25.27 -19.88 -12.14
C GLU A 75 -25.44 -21.29 -11.54
N GLU A 76 -24.68 -22.29 -12.02
CA GLU A 76 -24.70 -23.65 -11.46
C GLU A 76 -24.35 -23.68 -9.96
N ALA A 77 -23.36 -22.90 -9.54
CA ALA A 77 -22.99 -22.79 -8.13
C ALA A 77 -24.10 -22.17 -7.27
N VAL A 78 -24.82 -21.16 -7.80
CA VAL A 78 -25.97 -20.54 -7.13
C VAL A 78 -27.11 -21.53 -7.01
N VAL A 79 -27.49 -22.17 -8.11
CA VAL A 79 -28.59 -23.14 -8.15
C VAL A 79 -28.31 -24.31 -7.21
N GLY A 80 -27.07 -24.82 -7.19
CA GLY A 80 -26.64 -25.87 -6.26
C GLY A 80 -26.73 -25.43 -4.79
N ALA A 81 -26.34 -24.20 -4.48
CA ALA A 81 -26.42 -23.65 -3.12
C ALA A 81 -27.87 -23.46 -2.65
N ILE A 82 -28.75 -22.92 -3.51
CA ILE A 82 -30.17 -22.72 -3.22
C ILE A 82 -30.86 -24.07 -2.98
N SER A 83 -30.59 -25.04 -3.84
CA SER A 83 -31.12 -26.41 -3.71
C SER A 83 -30.67 -27.08 -2.41
N ALA A 84 -29.44 -26.83 -1.96
CA ALA A 84 -28.92 -27.33 -0.69
C ALA A 84 -29.55 -26.64 0.55
N ALA A 85 -30.01 -25.39 0.39
CA ALA A 85 -30.60 -24.58 1.45
C ALA A 85 -32.10 -24.90 1.69
N GLY A 86 -32.84 -25.26 0.64
CA GLY A 86 -34.29 -25.57 0.72
C GLY A 86 -34.68 -26.73 1.65
N GLY A 87 -33.72 -27.50 2.18
CA GLY A 87 -33.97 -28.69 3.01
C GLY A 87 -33.64 -28.58 4.51
N ARG A 88 -33.15 -27.44 5.03
CA ARG A 88 -32.63 -27.37 6.42
C ARG A 88 -33.13 -26.14 7.19
N THR A 89 -34.36 -26.21 7.69
CA THR A 89 -35.01 -25.20 8.54
C THR A 89 -34.53 -25.17 10.01
N GLY A 90 -33.70 -26.12 10.45
CA GLY A 90 -33.36 -26.31 11.87
C GLY A 90 -32.25 -25.43 12.47
N ALA A 91 -31.58 -24.57 11.68
CA ALA A 91 -30.44 -23.76 12.15
C ALA A 91 -30.60 -22.26 11.87
N GLY A 92 -31.83 -21.73 11.88
CA GLY A 92 -32.14 -20.39 11.36
C GLY A 92 -31.23 -19.26 11.87
N VAL A 93 -31.04 -19.12 13.19
CA VAL A 93 -30.25 -18.00 13.74
C VAL A 93 -28.75 -18.20 13.56
N LEU A 94 -28.21 -19.39 13.86
CA LEU A 94 -26.78 -19.68 13.71
C LEU A 94 -26.37 -19.69 12.23
N GLY A 95 -27.21 -20.23 11.36
CA GLY A 95 -27.01 -20.21 9.91
C GLY A 95 -27.00 -18.79 9.36
N VAL A 96 -27.99 -17.96 9.72
CA VAL A 96 -28.02 -16.55 9.32
C VAL A 96 -26.81 -15.79 9.86
N ALA A 97 -26.38 -16.04 11.10
CA ALA A 97 -25.18 -15.42 11.65
C ALA A 97 -23.90 -15.81 10.87
N VAL A 98 -23.74 -17.08 10.49
CA VAL A 98 -22.62 -17.56 9.68
C VAL A 98 -22.65 -16.96 8.27
N LEU A 99 -23.84 -16.88 7.66
CA LEU A 99 -24.03 -16.25 6.36
C LEU A 99 -23.66 -14.77 6.42
N LEU A 100 -24.21 -14.02 7.38
CA LEU A 100 -23.88 -12.61 7.62
C LEU A 100 -22.39 -12.38 7.82
N TRP A 101 -21.77 -13.18 8.72
CA TRP A 101 -20.33 -13.08 8.98
C TRP A 101 -19.50 -13.34 7.72
N SER A 102 -19.91 -14.30 6.89
CA SER A 102 -19.21 -14.63 5.66
C SER A 102 -19.40 -13.54 4.60
N THR A 103 -20.60 -13.01 4.45
CA THR A 103 -20.90 -11.89 3.55
C THR A 103 -20.17 -10.62 3.95
N LEU A 104 -19.98 -10.37 5.25
CA LEU A 104 -19.25 -9.19 5.74
C LEU A 104 -17.77 -9.17 5.29
N LYS A 105 -17.20 -10.30 4.86
CA LYS A 105 -15.81 -10.35 4.37
C LYS A 105 -15.59 -9.49 3.12
N VAL A 106 -16.57 -9.37 2.22
CA VAL A 106 -16.41 -8.48 1.04
C VAL A 106 -16.27 -7.02 1.47
N PHE A 107 -17.07 -6.58 2.45
CA PHE A 107 -16.99 -5.24 3.02
C PHE A 107 -15.68 -5.04 3.77
N ARG A 108 -15.15 -6.07 4.44
CA ARG A 108 -13.77 -6.06 4.99
C ARG A 108 -12.71 -5.73 3.95
N GLY A 109 -12.78 -6.38 2.79
CA GLY A 109 -11.87 -6.10 1.69
C GLY A 109 -11.98 -4.65 1.21
N LEU A 110 -13.21 -4.17 1.06
CA LEU A 110 -13.48 -2.80 0.61
C LEU A 110 -13.01 -1.74 1.63
N ASP A 111 -13.39 -1.86 2.89
CA ASP A 111 -12.95 -0.94 3.96
C ASP A 111 -11.43 -0.87 4.04
N THR A 112 -10.77 -2.02 4.03
CA THR A 112 -9.31 -2.10 4.11
C THR A 112 -8.66 -1.41 2.91
N ALA A 113 -9.22 -1.61 1.71
CA ALA A 113 -8.72 -0.96 0.50
C ALA A 113 -8.92 0.55 0.54
N PHE A 114 -10.08 1.03 0.99
CA PHE A 114 -10.34 2.47 1.10
C PHE A 114 -9.49 3.12 2.21
N VAL A 115 -9.34 2.49 3.36
CA VAL A 115 -8.47 2.99 4.43
C VAL A 115 -7.00 3.09 3.96
N SER A 116 -6.50 2.06 3.29
CA SER A 116 -5.15 2.05 2.71
C SER A 116 -4.98 3.13 1.63
N LEU A 117 -6.01 3.32 0.80
CA LEU A 117 -6.01 4.30 -0.28
C LEU A 117 -5.95 5.75 0.23
N TYR A 118 -6.66 6.05 1.33
CA TYR A 118 -6.63 7.36 1.99
C TYR A 118 -5.44 7.53 2.93
N GLY A 119 -4.58 6.51 3.07
CA GLY A 119 -3.33 6.58 3.82
C GLY A 119 -3.52 6.61 5.34
N VAL A 120 -4.65 6.12 5.85
CA VAL A 120 -4.89 6.02 7.29
C VAL A 120 -4.34 4.69 7.79
N GLU A 121 -3.43 4.73 8.75
CA GLU A 121 -2.90 3.55 9.42
C GLU A 121 -3.86 3.11 10.53
N GLY A 122 -4.48 1.95 10.36
CA GLY A 122 -5.37 1.35 11.36
C GLY A 122 -6.43 0.44 10.74
N SER A 123 -6.80 -0.64 11.44
CA SER A 123 -7.95 -1.45 11.03
C SER A 123 -9.24 -0.75 11.45
N PRO A 124 -10.26 -0.64 10.56
CA PRO A 124 -11.57 -0.13 10.97
C PRO A 124 -12.14 -0.98 12.11
N ASP A 125 -12.77 -0.31 13.07
CA ASP A 125 -13.47 -0.99 14.16
C ASP A 125 -14.57 -1.92 13.60
N PHE A 126 -14.78 -3.07 14.25
CA PHE A 126 -15.72 -4.07 13.75
C PHE A 126 -17.15 -3.55 13.69
N LEU A 127 -17.58 -2.76 14.69
CA LEU A 127 -18.90 -2.13 14.69
C LEU A 127 -19.04 -1.16 13.52
N LYS A 128 -18.01 -0.35 13.27
CA LYS A 128 -17.98 0.61 12.15
C LYS A 128 -18.13 -0.10 10.81
N GLN A 129 -17.44 -1.21 10.63
CA GLN A 129 -17.56 -2.02 9.41
C GLN A 129 -18.96 -2.59 9.20
N VAL A 130 -19.61 -3.06 10.27
CA VAL A 130 -21.00 -3.54 10.19
C VAL A 130 -21.94 -2.38 9.83
N THR A 131 -21.75 -1.20 10.43
CA THR A 131 -22.57 -0.03 10.10
C THR A 131 -22.33 0.47 8.68
N ASP A 132 -21.08 0.49 8.21
CA ASP A 132 -20.71 0.93 6.87
C ASP A 132 -21.28 -0.06 5.83
N ALA A 133 -21.15 -1.36 6.08
CA ALA A 133 -21.77 -2.39 5.25
C ALA A 133 -23.30 -2.26 5.20
N ALA A 134 -23.96 -2.11 6.35
CA ALA A 134 -25.41 -1.95 6.42
C ALA A 134 -25.88 -0.66 5.72
N ALA A 135 -25.15 0.44 5.88
CA ALA A 135 -25.47 1.71 5.25
C ALA A 135 -25.28 1.65 3.73
N VAL A 136 -24.22 1.01 3.23
CA VAL A 136 -24.02 0.78 1.79
C VAL A 136 -25.14 -0.10 1.23
N VAL A 137 -25.47 -1.22 1.87
CA VAL A 137 -26.56 -2.10 1.43
C VAL A 137 -27.90 -1.35 1.38
N LEU A 138 -28.22 -0.59 2.43
CA LEU A 138 -29.46 0.18 2.48
C LEU A 138 -29.50 1.26 1.40
N ALA A 139 -28.40 1.98 1.19
CA ALA A 139 -28.31 3.01 0.17
C ALA A 139 -28.42 2.44 -1.25
N VAL A 140 -27.81 1.28 -1.52
CA VAL A 140 -27.99 0.55 -2.78
C VAL A 140 -29.44 0.12 -2.96
N GLY A 141 -30.08 -0.42 -1.91
CA GLY A 141 -31.49 -0.81 -1.93
C GLY A 141 -32.42 0.37 -2.23
N VAL A 142 -32.20 1.52 -1.60
CA VAL A 142 -32.93 2.77 -1.89
C VAL A 142 -32.67 3.23 -3.33
N GLY A 143 -31.42 3.18 -3.79
CA GLY A 143 -31.07 3.55 -5.18
C GLY A 143 -31.79 2.69 -6.22
N ILE A 144 -31.88 1.38 -5.98
CA ILE A 144 -32.65 0.45 -6.81
C ILE A 144 -34.14 0.81 -6.77
N ALA A 145 -34.71 1.01 -5.59
CA ALA A 145 -36.14 1.34 -5.44
C ALA A 145 -36.51 2.65 -6.15
N VAL A 146 -35.66 3.68 -6.04
CA VAL A 146 -35.84 4.95 -6.75
C VAL A 146 -35.79 4.72 -8.26
N MET A 147 -34.82 3.94 -8.77
CA MET A 147 -34.72 3.68 -10.20
C MET A 147 -35.93 2.92 -10.75
N VAL A 148 -36.41 1.91 -10.02
CA VAL A 148 -37.64 1.19 -10.37
C VAL A 148 -38.84 2.15 -10.39
N GLY A 149 -38.94 3.03 -9.38
CA GLY A 149 -39.99 4.06 -9.33
C GLY A 149 -39.94 5.03 -10.51
N VAL A 150 -38.75 5.50 -10.88
CA VAL A 150 -38.54 6.36 -12.05
C VAL A 150 -38.89 5.62 -13.34
N GLY A 151 -38.46 4.37 -13.50
CA GLY A 151 -38.79 3.54 -14.67
C GLY A 151 -40.30 3.34 -14.82
N ALA A 152 -41.00 3.02 -13.71
CA ALA A 152 -42.45 2.88 -13.69
C ALA A 152 -43.17 4.19 -14.03
N PHE A 153 -42.68 5.33 -13.51
CA PHE A 153 -43.23 6.65 -13.81
C PHE A 153 -43.05 7.03 -15.28
N VAL A 154 -41.86 6.81 -15.85
CA VAL A 154 -41.57 7.08 -17.27
C VAL A 154 -42.44 6.21 -18.18
N ALA A 155 -42.59 4.92 -17.87
CA ALA A 155 -43.46 4.01 -18.61
C ALA A 155 -44.94 4.43 -18.54
N ALA A 156 -45.39 4.97 -17.40
CA ALA A 156 -46.76 5.45 -17.23
C ALA A 156 -47.04 6.82 -17.86
N ALA A 157 -46.01 7.65 -18.04
CA ALA A 157 -46.15 9.01 -18.54
C ALA A 157 -46.28 9.12 -20.07
N ASP A 158 -46.10 8.01 -20.81
CA ASP A 158 -46.09 7.95 -22.29
C ASP A 158 -45.19 9.02 -22.96
N ALA A 159 -44.21 9.50 -22.18
CA ALA A 159 -43.50 10.73 -22.45
C ALA A 159 -42.12 10.44 -23.05
N VAL A 160 -42.05 10.74 -24.35
CA VAL A 160 -40.90 11.22 -25.13
C VAL A 160 -40.04 10.16 -25.87
N PRO A 161 -39.76 10.37 -27.17
CA PRO A 161 -38.77 9.62 -27.98
C PRO A 161 -37.30 9.82 -27.55
N ALA A 162 -37.04 10.32 -26.35
CA ALA A 162 -35.71 10.44 -25.74
C ALA A 162 -35.22 9.09 -25.16
N ALA A 163 -36.04 8.04 -25.26
CA ALA A 163 -35.78 6.70 -24.74
C ALA A 163 -34.47 6.08 -25.26
N GLU A 164 -34.07 6.36 -26.51
CA GLU A 164 -32.84 5.77 -27.08
C GLU A 164 -31.56 6.39 -26.49
N ALA A 165 -31.49 7.72 -26.38
CA ALA A 165 -30.33 8.41 -25.76
C ALA A 165 -30.29 8.24 -24.24
N ALA A 166 -31.46 8.17 -23.60
CA ALA A 166 -31.58 7.85 -22.18
C ALA A 166 -31.13 6.41 -21.88
N SER A 167 -31.35 5.44 -22.77
CA SER A 167 -30.99 4.04 -22.52
C SER A 167 -29.49 3.80 -22.33
N ILE A 168 -28.65 4.46 -23.15
CA ILE A 168 -27.18 4.31 -23.09
C ILE A 168 -26.61 4.92 -21.80
N LEU A 169 -27.16 6.06 -21.36
CA LEU A 169 -26.73 6.72 -20.13
C LEU A 169 -27.45 6.24 -18.87
N ALA A 170 -28.56 5.50 -19.00
CA ALA A 170 -29.33 5.00 -17.87
C ALA A 170 -28.51 4.05 -17.00
N LEU A 171 -27.79 3.11 -17.63
CA LEU A 171 -26.94 2.16 -16.91
C LEU A 171 -25.78 2.82 -16.15
N PRO A 172 -24.93 3.69 -16.75
CA PRO A 172 -23.90 4.38 -15.99
C PRO A 172 -24.47 5.39 -14.99
N ALA A 173 -25.62 6.03 -15.26
CA ALA A 173 -26.27 6.88 -14.27
C ALA A 173 -26.77 6.07 -13.07
N PHE A 174 -27.38 4.91 -13.31
CA PHE A 174 -27.79 3.96 -12.29
C PHE A 174 -26.59 3.50 -11.45
N LEU A 175 -25.53 3.03 -12.11
CA LEU A 175 -24.32 2.56 -11.44
C LEU A 175 -23.66 3.67 -10.64
N ALA A 176 -23.68 4.93 -11.11
CA ALA A 176 -23.15 6.06 -10.34
C ALA A 176 -23.93 6.28 -9.05
N VAL A 177 -25.27 6.15 -9.07
CA VAL A 177 -26.10 6.20 -7.86
C VAL A 177 -25.80 5.03 -6.93
N VAL A 178 -25.59 3.82 -7.48
CA VAL A 178 -25.26 2.62 -6.70
C VAL A 178 -23.87 2.71 -6.05
N PHE A 179 -22.88 3.26 -6.76
CA PHE A 179 -21.51 3.40 -6.25
C PHE A 179 -21.32 4.60 -5.32
N LEU A 180 -22.11 5.66 -5.44
CA LEU A 180 -21.93 6.88 -4.65
C LEU A 180 -21.92 6.65 -3.13
N PRO A 181 -22.82 5.85 -2.53
CA PRO A 181 -22.79 5.56 -1.10
C PRO A 181 -21.48 4.92 -0.67
N MET A 182 -20.93 4.02 -1.48
CA MET A 182 -19.66 3.37 -1.22
C MET A 182 -18.51 4.39 -1.19
N TYR A 183 -18.46 5.32 -2.15
CA TYR A 183 -17.45 6.38 -2.17
C TYR A 183 -17.65 7.47 -1.11
N TYR A 184 -18.83 7.55 -0.49
CA TYR A 184 -19.13 8.54 0.54
C TYR A 184 -18.94 7.99 1.96
N LEU A 185 -19.33 6.74 2.20
CA LEU A 185 -19.37 6.13 3.53
C LEU A 185 -18.06 5.44 3.92
N LEU A 186 -17.38 4.79 2.96
CA LEU A 186 -16.17 4.02 3.25
C LEU A 186 -14.90 4.86 3.52
N PRO A 187 -14.70 6.05 2.91
CA PRO A 187 -13.49 6.84 3.15
C PRO A 187 -13.30 7.23 4.62
N GLN A 188 -12.05 7.14 5.07
CA GLN A 188 -11.59 7.67 6.34
C GLN A 188 -10.38 8.56 6.03
N PRO A 189 -10.44 9.89 6.23
CA PRO A 189 -11.51 10.69 6.84
C PRO A 189 -12.78 10.82 5.98
N ALA A 190 -13.90 11.15 6.62
CA ALA A 190 -15.18 11.38 5.94
C ALA A 190 -15.07 12.53 4.92
N ILE A 191 -15.63 12.32 3.74
CA ILE A 191 -15.57 13.28 2.61
C ILE A 191 -16.95 13.80 2.26
N GLY A 192 -17.01 14.97 1.61
CA GLY A 192 -18.27 15.49 1.09
C GLY A 192 -18.77 14.73 -0.15
N VAL A 193 -20.08 14.73 -0.40
CA VAL A 193 -20.69 14.08 -1.58
C VAL A 193 -20.09 14.58 -2.90
N ARG A 194 -19.73 15.87 -2.98
CA ARG A 194 -19.08 16.46 -4.16
C ARG A 194 -17.68 15.89 -4.44
N GLU A 195 -16.99 15.43 -3.40
CA GLU A 195 -15.67 14.80 -3.52
C GLU A 195 -15.80 13.31 -3.86
N ALA A 196 -16.90 12.67 -3.49
CA ALA A 196 -17.19 11.26 -3.80
C ALA A 196 -17.66 11.04 -5.26
N LEU A 197 -18.36 12.03 -5.82
CA LEU A 197 -19.08 11.93 -7.10
C LEU A 197 -18.19 11.65 -8.33
N PRO A 198 -17.00 12.26 -8.50
CA PRO A 198 -16.13 11.97 -9.64
C PRO A 198 -15.74 10.49 -9.72
N GLY A 199 -15.36 9.89 -8.60
CA GLY A 199 -14.97 8.49 -8.49
C GLY A 199 -16.14 7.54 -8.75
N ALA A 200 -17.34 7.88 -8.26
CA ALA A 200 -18.56 7.13 -8.56
C ALA A 200 -18.88 7.12 -10.06
N LEU A 201 -18.70 8.24 -10.75
CA LEU A 201 -18.89 8.33 -12.21
C LEU A 201 -17.83 7.50 -12.96
N ILE A 202 -16.56 7.59 -12.57
CA ILE A 202 -15.48 6.80 -13.18
C ILE A 202 -15.73 5.30 -12.97
N ALA A 203 -16.15 4.90 -11.77
CA ALA A 203 -16.49 3.52 -11.47
C ALA A 203 -17.67 3.03 -12.31
N ALA A 204 -18.72 3.85 -12.44
CA ALA A 204 -19.89 3.52 -13.25
C ALA A 204 -19.56 3.34 -14.74
N VAL A 205 -18.75 4.23 -15.31
CA VAL A 205 -18.30 4.13 -16.70
C VAL A 205 -17.39 2.92 -16.88
N GLY A 206 -16.40 2.75 -15.99
CA GLY A 206 -15.47 1.62 -16.03
C GLY A 206 -16.20 0.28 -15.90
N TRP A 207 -17.22 0.21 -15.04
CA TRP A 207 -18.05 -0.99 -14.88
C TRP A 207 -18.86 -1.30 -16.13
N THR A 208 -19.45 -0.27 -16.75
CA THR A 208 -20.18 -0.41 -18.02
C THR A 208 -19.25 -0.94 -19.13
N LEU A 209 -18.03 -0.42 -19.22
CA LEU A 209 -17.01 -0.90 -20.17
C LEU A 209 -16.58 -2.33 -19.86
N LEU A 210 -16.40 -2.66 -18.58
CA LEU A 210 -16.05 -4.01 -18.14
C LEU A 210 -17.14 -5.03 -18.52
N GLN A 211 -18.41 -4.67 -18.32
CA GLN A 211 -19.56 -5.49 -18.72
C GLN A 211 -19.60 -5.70 -20.24
N ALA A 212 -19.43 -4.64 -21.04
CA ALA A 212 -19.39 -4.74 -22.49
C ALA A 212 -18.21 -5.62 -22.97
N GLY A 213 -17.03 -5.45 -22.38
CA GLY A 213 -15.86 -6.28 -22.67
C GLY A 213 -16.09 -7.75 -22.31
N PHE A 214 -16.77 -8.02 -21.18
CA PHE A 214 -17.12 -9.37 -20.78
C PHE A 214 -18.12 -10.03 -21.75
N GLN A 215 -19.12 -9.29 -22.24
CA GLN A 215 -20.06 -9.79 -23.23
C GLN A 215 -19.36 -10.21 -24.53
N VAL A 216 -18.41 -9.40 -25.01
CA VAL A 216 -17.59 -9.74 -26.18
C VAL A 216 -16.74 -10.99 -25.92
N TYR A 217 -16.11 -11.08 -24.75
CA TYR A 217 -15.35 -12.27 -24.37
C TYR A 217 -16.24 -13.53 -24.32
N ALA A 218 -17.39 -13.44 -23.66
CA ALA A 218 -18.31 -14.57 -23.48
C ALA A 218 -18.85 -15.08 -24.83
N ALA A 219 -19.13 -14.18 -25.78
CA ALA A 219 -19.54 -14.54 -27.13
C ALA A 219 -18.48 -15.38 -27.87
N GLY A 220 -17.19 -15.10 -27.64
CA GLY A 220 -16.09 -15.87 -28.20
C GLY A 220 -15.68 -17.09 -27.38
N ALA A 221 -15.98 -17.13 -26.08
CA ALA A 221 -15.56 -18.21 -25.18
C ALA A 221 -16.41 -19.49 -25.33
N ALA A 222 -17.65 -19.38 -25.84
CA ALA A 222 -18.55 -20.52 -26.05
C ALA A 222 -17.95 -21.61 -26.97
N GLN A 223 -17.01 -21.25 -27.84
CA GLN A 223 -16.34 -22.18 -28.76
C GLN A 223 -15.15 -22.94 -28.12
N TYR A 224 -14.73 -22.60 -26.89
CA TYR A 224 -13.54 -23.13 -26.23
C TYR A 224 -13.85 -23.71 -24.84
N GLN A 225 -14.80 -24.66 -24.73
CA GLN A 225 -15.20 -25.34 -23.48
C GLN A 225 -14.12 -26.28 -22.87
N VAL A 226 -12.84 -25.93 -22.97
CA VAL A 226 -11.72 -26.83 -22.66
C VAL A 226 -11.46 -26.98 -21.16
N TYR A 227 -12.00 -26.09 -20.31
CA TYR A 227 -11.64 -26.01 -18.88
C TYR A 227 -12.77 -26.27 -17.86
N GLY A 228 -13.99 -26.59 -18.32
CA GLY A 228 -15.13 -26.92 -17.45
C GLY A 228 -15.32 -25.95 -16.26
N VAL A 229 -15.64 -26.50 -15.09
CA VAL A 229 -15.89 -25.72 -13.85
C VAL A 229 -14.67 -24.89 -13.43
N ILE A 230 -13.44 -25.40 -13.60
CA ILE A 230 -12.20 -24.69 -13.22
C ILE A 230 -12.04 -23.41 -14.05
N GLY A 231 -12.27 -23.49 -15.36
CA GLY A 231 -12.26 -22.31 -16.24
C GLY A 231 -13.30 -21.27 -15.83
N GLY A 232 -14.49 -21.73 -15.45
CA GLY A 232 -15.56 -20.85 -14.94
C GLY A 232 -15.17 -20.12 -13.65
N VAL A 233 -14.54 -20.81 -12.70
CA VAL A 233 -14.05 -20.22 -11.44
C VAL A 233 -12.93 -19.20 -11.72
N LEU A 234 -11.94 -19.54 -12.55
CA LEU A 234 -10.85 -18.62 -12.89
C LEU A 234 -11.38 -17.37 -13.61
N LEU A 235 -12.34 -17.55 -14.52
CA LEU A 235 -13.00 -16.44 -15.20
C LEU A 235 -13.74 -15.53 -14.22
N LEU A 236 -14.51 -16.12 -13.29
CA LEU A 236 -15.24 -15.39 -12.27
C LEU A 236 -14.30 -14.56 -11.37
N VAL A 237 -13.22 -15.18 -10.87
CA VAL A 237 -12.22 -14.47 -10.04
C VAL A 237 -11.54 -13.36 -10.83
N THR A 238 -11.23 -13.59 -12.11
CA THR A 238 -10.65 -12.56 -13.00
C THR A 238 -11.63 -11.41 -13.21
N TRP A 239 -12.91 -11.69 -13.41
CA TRP A 239 -13.95 -10.67 -13.54
C TRP A 239 -14.09 -9.86 -12.25
N LEU A 240 -14.15 -10.51 -11.09
CA LEU A 240 -14.18 -9.85 -9.77
C LEU A 240 -12.94 -8.98 -9.54
N TYR A 241 -11.78 -9.44 -9.99
CA TYR A 241 -10.53 -8.68 -9.94
C TYR A 241 -10.61 -7.40 -10.77
N LEU A 242 -11.03 -7.49 -12.04
CA LEU A 242 -11.18 -6.31 -12.90
C LEU A 242 -12.23 -5.35 -12.36
N ALA A 243 -13.34 -5.87 -11.83
CA ALA A 243 -14.37 -5.09 -11.16
C ALA A 243 -13.81 -4.34 -9.94
N ALA A 244 -13.02 -5.01 -9.11
CA ALA A 244 -12.36 -4.39 -7.97
C ALA A 244 -11.33 -3.32 -8.40
N VAL A 245 -10.58 -3.54 -9.48
CA VAL A 245 -9.67 -2.53 -10.05
C VAL A 245 -10.45 -1.27 -10.43
N VAL A 246 -11.54 -1.40 -11.17
CA VAL A 246 -12.40 -0.24 -11.56
C VAL A 246 -12.84 0.55 -10.33
N VAL A 247 -13.29 -0.14 -9.29
CA VAL A 247 -13.76 0.47 -8.05
C VAL A 247 -12.63 1.18 -7.29
N VAL A 248 -11.47 0.55 -7.12
CA VAL A 248 -10.35 1.18 -6.42
C VAL A 248 -9.80 2.37 -7.21
N VAL A 249 -9.73 2.28 -8.55
CA VAL A 249 -9.33 3.40 -9.41
C VAL A 249 -10.28 4.60 -9.26
N GLY A 250 -11.60 4.37 -9.17
CA GLY A 250 -12.55 5.45 -8.84
C GLY A 250 -12.22 6.14 -7.52
N GLY A 251 -11.74 5.39 -6.52
CA GLY A 251 -11.29 5.95 -5.25
C GLY A 251 -10.01 6.78 -5.40
N VAL A 252 -9.05 6.31 -6.20
CA VAL A 252 -7.81 7.05 -6.49
C VAL A 252 -8.14 8.40 -7.13
N VAL A 253 -9.09 8.42 -8.06
CA VAL A 253 -9.57 9.66 -8.68
C VAL A 253 -10.09 10.64 -7.62
N ASN A 254 -10.88 10.17 -6.65
CA ASN A 254 -11.34 11.01 -5.54
C ASN A 254 -10.19 11.56 -4.70
N VAL A 255 -9.21 10.72 -4.36
CA VAL A 255 -8.02 11.14 -3.59
C VAL A 255 -7.22 12.22 -4.33
N VAL A 256 -6.96 12.02 -5.63
CA VAL A 256 -6.18 12.96 -6.46
C VAL A 256 -6.94 14.26 -6.68
N LEU A 257 -8.23 14.21 -6.98
CA LEU A 257 -9.04 15.42 -7.19
C LEU A 257 -9.27 16.20 -5.90
N ALA A 258 -9.34 15.53 -4.75
CA ALA A 258 -9.40 16.17 -3.44
C ALA A 258 -8.03 16.67 -2.95
N GLY A 259 -6.93 16.34 -3.63
CA GLY A 259 -5.57 16.71 -3.24
C GLY A 259 -5.09 16.04 -1.94
N ARG A 260 -5.59 14.83 -1.67
CA ARG A 260 -5.23 14.00 -0.48
C ARG A 260 -4.16 12.95 -0.78
N ASP A 261 -3.56 13.00 -1.97
CA ASP A 261 -2.48 12.13 -2.41
C ASP A 261 -1.18 12.34 -1.62
N ALA A 262 -0.92 13.56 -1.13
CA ALA A 262 0.30 13.92 -0.40
C ALA A 262 0.35 13.45 1.07
N SER A 263 -0.80 13.18 1.70
CA SER A 263 -0.92 12.97 3.16
C SER A 263 -0.54 11.56 3.67
N GLY A 264 -0.21 10.61 2.79
CA GLY A 264 0.07 9.22 3.20
C GLY A 264 1.34 8.64 2.58
N SER A 265 2.36 9.48 2.31
CA SER A 265 3.67 9.03 1.87
C SER A 265 4.56 8.84 3.12
N PRO A 266 5.00 7.61 3.47
CA PRO A 266 5.90 7.38 4.61
C PRO A 266 7.30 8.00 4.43
N GLY A 267 7.58 8.63 3.28
CA GLY A 267 8.86 9.28 2.97
C GLY A 267 8.77 10.79 2.74
N GLY A 268 7.60 11.41 2.97
CA GLY A 268 7.42 12.85 2.82
C GLY A 268 7.93 13.64 4.01
N VAL A 269 9.25 13.62 4.26
CA VAL A 269 9.87 14.69 5.06
C VAL A 269 9.54 15.99 4.33
N ASP A 270 8.74 16.83 4.96
CA ASP A 270 8.34 18.14 4.49
C ASP A 270 9.52 18.85 3.82
N SER A 271 9.52 18.92 2.50
CA SER A 271 10.56 19.63 1.73
C SER A 271 10.51 21.13 2.02
N ARG A 272 9.40 21.62 2.61
CA ARG A 272 9.26 22.99 3.11
C ARG A 272 9.93 23.18 4.48
N THR A 273 9.89 22.17 5.34
CA THR A 273 10.57 22.20 6.64
C THR A 273 12.05 21.90 6.47
N ALA A 274 12.43 21.03 5.51
CA ALA A 274 13.84 20.81 5.14
C ALA A 274 14.47 22.03 4.45
N SER A 275 13.75 22.73 3.58
CA SER A 275 14.27 23.98 2.96
C SER A 275 14.36 25.12 3.98
N ALA A 276 13.43 25.21 4.94
CA ALA A 276 13.51 26.17 6.04
C ALA A 276 14.60 25.81 7.07
N ALA A 277 14.81 24.52 7.35
CA ALA A 277 15.85 24.05 8.27
C ALA A 277 17.26 24.13 7.67
N VAL A 278 17.41 23.91 6.36
CA VAL A 278 18.70 24.07 5.66
C VAL A 278 19.07 25.56 5.51
N GLY A 279 18.09 26.45 5.30
CA GLY A 279 18.31 27.89 5.35
C GLY A 279 18.72 28.42 6.73
N HIS A 280 18.21 27.81 7.81
CA HIS A 280 18.50 28.24 9.18
C HIS A 280 19.69 27.48 9.83
N ALA A 281 20.24 26.47 9.17
CA ALA A 281 21.45 25.77 9.57
C ALA A 281 22.71 26.36 8.91
N ALA A 282 22.60 26.87 7.68
CA ALA A 282 23.71 27.56 7.01
C ALA A 282 24.11 28.89 7.68
N ASP A 283 23.16 29.58 8.33
CA ASP A 283 23.42 30.83 9.06
C ASP A 283 23.84 30.66 10.53
N ARG A 284 23.84 29.42 11.06
CA ARG A 284 24.22 29.15 12.47
C ARG A 284 25.66 28.71 12.68
N GLN A 285 26.44 28.50 11.62
CA GLN A 285 27.84 28.05 11.73
C GLN A 285 28.88 29.17 11.90
N LEU A 286 28.48 30.44 12.09
CA LEU A 286 29.39 31.56 12.35
C LEU A 286 29.11 32.33 13.65
N GLN A 287 28.45 31.71 14.65
CA GLN A 287 28.44 32.28 16.00
C GLN A 287 29.45 31.53 16.86
N HIS A 288 30.69 32.03 16.83
CA HIS A 288 31.69 31.70 17.85
C HIS A 288 31.16 32.10 19.24
N ASP A 289 31.22 31.14 20.15
CA ASP A 289 31.03 31.33 21.58
C ASP A 289 32.07 32.34 22.10
N ARG A 290 31.62 33.52 22.55
CA ARG A 290 32.48 34.49 23.25
C ARG A 290 32.73 33.96 24.66
N GLY A 291 33.76 33.14 24.79
CA GLY A 291 34.19 32.59 26.06
C GLY A 291 35.68 32.28 26.07
N ARG A 292 36.52 33.20 25.57
CA ARG A 292 37.98 33.12 25.79
C ARG A 292 38.38 34.29 26.69
N PRO A 293 38.93 34.04 27.89
CA PRO A 293 39.48 35.11 28.70
C PRO A 293 40.78 35.56 28.03
N THR A 294 40.73 36.69 27.33
CA THR A 294 41.94 37.45 26.99
C THR A 294 42.38 38.16 28.26
N GLY A 295 43.19 37.48 29.07
CA GLY A 295 43.96 38.10 30.15
C GLY A 295 45.12 38.90 29.58
N MET A 296 44.82 40.06 28.98
CA MET A 296 45.78 41.12 28.73
C MET A 296 45.03 42.46 28.78
N ASN A 297 44.55 42.78 29.98
CA ASN A 297 44.21 44.15 30.33
C ASN A 297 45.33 44.64 31.25
N GLY A 298 46.13 45.58 30.75
CA GLY A 298 46.95 46.42 31.60
C GLY A 298 46.03 47.30 32.41
N GLU A 299 45.73 46.88 33.64
CA GLU A 299 45.08 47.72 34.63
C GLU A 299 46.09 48.81 35.03
N SER A 300 45.80 50.03 34.59
CA SER A 300 46.46 51.24 35.05
C SER A 300 45.60 51.84 36.15
N ASP A 301 45.93 51.53 37.39
CA ASP A 301 45.52 52.35 38.53
C ASP A 301 46.74 53.17 38.98
N GLY A 302 46.66 54.47 38.71
CA GLY A 302 47.62 55.44 39.22
C GLY A 302 47.30 55.83 40.65
N ALA A 303 48.32 55.81 41.50
CA ALA A 303 48.63 56.88 42.44
C ALA A 303 50.05 56.69 43.00
N ASP A 304 50.71 57.81 43.27
CA ASP A 304 52.02 58.02 43.89
C ASP A 304 53.22 57.90 42.91
N ASP A 305 53.57 59.00 42.23
CA ASP A 305 54.41 60.11 42.71
C ASP A 305 55.90 59.72 42.82
N ALA A 306 56.65 60.03 41.76
CA ALA A 306 57.90 60.80 41.77
C ALA A 306 58.80 60.38 40.60
N GLY A 307 58.97 61.34 39.67
CA GLY A 307 60.11 61.53 38.77
C GLY A 307 60.80 60.33 38.14
N ASP A 308 60.59 60.14 36.84
CA ASP A 308 61.70 59.86 35.92
C ASP A 308 61.29 60.25 34.49
N GLU A 309 62.00 61.22 33.93
CA GLU A 309 61.87 61.63 32.53
C GLU A 309 62.31 60.46 31.62
N GLU A 310 61.35 59.88 30.89
CA GLU A 310 61.55 58.80 29.94
C GLU A 310 62.60 59.16 28.89
N ARG A 311 63.72 58.45 28.91
CA ARG A 311 64.70 58.43 27.82
C ARG A 311 64.18 57.51 26.71
N PRO A 312 64.33 57.87 25.43
CA PRO A 312 63.93 57.01 24.32
C PRO A 312 64.70 55.68 24.37
N GLN A 313 63.97 54.56 24.46
CA GLN A 313 64.55 53.22 24.35
C GLN A 313 65.21 53.08 22.99
N GLY A 314 66.54 52.89 23.00
CA GLY A 314 67.33 52.61 21.81
C GLY A 314 66.86 51.32 21.12
N ALA A 315 67.16 51.22 19.82
CA ALA A 315 66.81 50.07 18.99
C ALA A 315 67.14 48.75 19.71
N PRO A 316 66.21 47.77 19.70
CA PRO A 316 66.42 46.49 20.36
C PRO A 316 67.68 45.82 19.82
N ASP A 317 68.43 45.18 20.72
CA ASP A 317 69.66 44.47 20.40
C ASP A 317 69.38 43.40 19.33
N VAL A 318 70.10 43.48 18.21
CA VAL A 318 69.93 42.57 17.06
C VAL A 318 70.16 41.12 17.47
N ALA A 319 71.04 40.90 18.46
CA ALA A 319 71.30 39.56 19.00
C ALA A 319 70.05 38.96 19.69
N ALA A 320 69.26 39.77 20.39
CA ALA A 320 68.04 39.31 21.06
C ALA A 320 66.93 38.96 20.06
N LEU A 321 66.86 39.70 18.94
CA LEU A 321 65.93 39.39 17.84
C LEU A 321 66.32 38.11 17.10
N GLU A 322 67.61 37.86 16.90
CA GLU A 322 68.09 36.62 16.29
C GLU A 322 67.77 35.39 17.15
N GLU A 323 67.87 35.53 18.48
CA GLU A 323 67.49 34.48 19.44
C GLU A 323 65.97 34.23 19.43
N GLU A 324 65.15 35.28 19.39
CA GLU A 324 63.69 35.19 19.30
C GLU A 324 63.24 34.49 18.00
N VAL A 325 63.86 34.85 16.87
CA VAL A 325 63.61 34.22 15.56
C VAL A 325 64.06 32.76 15.55
N GLY A 326 65.15 32.43 16.22
CA GLY A 326 65.61 31.05 16.39
C GLY A 326 64.59 30.21 17.16
N ARG A 327 64.01 30.77 18.23
CA ARG A 327 62.98 30.11 19.06
C ARG A 327 61.70 29.85 18.27
N LEU A 328 61.22 30.86 17.54
CA LEU A 328 59.99 30.75 16.74
C LEU A 328 60.11 29.72 15.61
N ARG A 329 61.30 29.58 15.01
CA ARG A 329 61.54 28.55 13.98
C ARG A 329 61.49 27.15 14.58
N ALA A 330 62.11 26.94 15.73
CA ALA A 330 62.08 25.65 16.41
C ALA A 330 60.66 25.23 16.80
N GLU A 331 59.82 26.17 17.26
CA GLU A 331 58.41 25.91 17.59
C GLU A 331 57.58 25.58 16.33
N PHE A 332 57.88 26.25 15.21
CA PHE A 332 57.21 25.96 13.94
C PHE A 332 57.56 24.57 13.39
N ASP A 333 58.84 24.18 13.47
CA ASP A 333 59.30 22.86 13.04
C ASP A 333 58.65 21.74 13.90
N GLU A 334 58.54 21.95 15.22
CA GLU A 334 57.86 21.01 16.12
C GLU A 334 56.36 20.88 15.81
N PHE A 335 55.71 22.00 15.47
CA PHE A 335 54.31 22.02 15.07
C PHE A 335 54.06 21.30 13.74
N GLU A 336 54.92 21.50 12.74
CA GLU A 336 54.83 20.83 11.44
C GLU A 336 54.97 19.30 11.59
N ASP A 337 55.90 18.84 12.41
CA ASP A 337 56.10 17.42 12.75
C ASP A 337 54.88 16.79 13.46
N ASP A 338 54.19 17.53 14.35
CA ASP A 338 52.97 17.04 15.01
C ASP A 338 51.79 16.94 14.03
N VAL A 339 51.70 17.89 13.09
CA VAL A 339 50.67 17.91 12.04
C VAL A 339 50.88 16.77 11.05
N GLU A 340 52.10 16.53 10.58
CA GLU A 340 52.37 15.39 9.69
C GLU A 340 52.05 14.04 10.37
N ARG A 341 52.38 13.91 11.66
CA ARG A 341 52.09 12.68 12.43
C ARG A 341 50.59 12.41 12.63
N ARG A 342 49.78 13.47 12.71
CA ARG A 342 48.31 13.36 12.85
C ARG A 342 47.58 13.30 11.51
N THR A 343 48.23 13.67 10.40
CA THR A 343 47.61 13.67 9.08
C THR A 343 47.71 12.28 8.46
N VAL A 344 46.66 11.49 8.61
CA VAL A 344 46.59 10.14 8.03
C VAL A 344 46.50 10.24 6.50
N ASP A 345 47.42 9.59 5.80
CA ASP A 345 47.42 9.51 4.33
C ASP A 345 46.09 8.97 3.79
N ARG A 346 45.34 9.85 3.13
CA ARG A 346 44.05 9.57 2.46
C ARG A 346 44.03 8.26 1.64
N PRO A 347 45.08 7.88 0.86
CA PRO A 347 45.05 6.63 0.11
C PRO A 347 45.10 5.35 0.96
N ALA A 348 45.69 5.38 2.17
CA ALA A 348 45.74 4.20 3.04
C ALA A 348 44.34 3.84 3.58
N VAL A 349 43.61 4.85 4.07
CA VAL A 349 42.25 4.70 4.61
C VAL A 349 41.27 4.21 3.54
N GLU A 350 41.38 4.73 2.31
CA GLU A 350 40.53 4.30 1.20
C GLU A 350 40.76 2.81 0.86
N SER A 351 42.01 2.34 0.93
CA SER A 351 42.35 0.95 0.64
C SER A 351 41.81 -0.02 1.70
N GLU A 352 41.84 0.37 2.97
CA GLU A 352 41.29 -0.41 4.08
C GLU A 352 39.77 -0.46 4.03
N LEU A 353 39.10 0.68 3.76
CA LEU A 353 37.66 0.71 3.55
C LEU A 353 37.24 -0.16 2.37
N LYS A 354 37.94 -0.07 1.22
CA LYS A 354 37.65 -0.93 0.06
C LYS A 354 37.85 -2.40 0.38
N ARG A 355 38.88 -2.75 1.15
CA ARG A 355 39.14 -4.14 1.59
C ARG A 355 38.05 -4.63 2.54
N TYR A 356 37.65 -3.80 3.51
CA TYR A 356 36.59 -4.09 4.47
C TYR A 356 35.25 -4.31 3.78
N VAL A 357 34.83 -3.38 2.92
CA VAL A 357 33.58 -3.46 2.13
C VAL A 357 33.58 -4.71 1.25
N ARG A 358 34.69 -4.99 0.55
CA ARG A 358 34.82 -6.20 -0.27
C ARG A 358 34.71 -7.49 0.54
N SER A 359 35.31 -7.52 1.73
CA SER A 359 35.23 -8.69 2.63
C SER A 359 33.81 -8.90 3.18
N ARG A 360 33.09 -7.80 3.44
CA ARG A 360 31.73 -7.83 3.99
C ARG A 360 30.67 -8.19 2.93
N MET A 361 30.79 -7.67 1.72
CA MET A 361 29.90 -8.04 0.60
C MET A 361 30.00 -9.52 0.23
N ARG A 362 31.19 -10.14 0.34
CA ARG A 362 31.36 -11.58 0.03
C ARG A 362 30.75 -12.52 1.07
N ARG A 363 30.51 -12.09 2.31
CA ARG A 363 29.93 -12.94 3.37
C ARG A 363 28.41 -13.06 3.31
N GLY A 364 27.72 -12.20 2.54
CA GLY A 364 26.26 -12.10 2.54
C GLY A 364 25.50 -12.92 1.48
N HIS A 365 26.14 -13.34 0.37
CA HIS A 365 25.37 -13.79 -0.80
C HIS A 365 25.15 -15.31 -0.95
N ALA A 366 25.83 -16.15 -0.17
CA ALA A 366 25.81 -17.61 -0.41
C ALA A 366 24.87 -18.42 0.51
N ARG A 367 24.38 -17.87 1.63
CA ARG A 367 23.63 -18.67 2.63
C ARG A 367 22.11 -18.76 2.43
N GLY A 368 21.56 -18.11 1.39
CA GLY A 368 20.11 -18.01 1.20
C GLY A 368 19.52 -18.80 0.03
N TRP A 369 20.32 -19.51 -0.77
CA TRP A 369 19.83 -20.12 -2.03
C TRP A 369 19.05 -21.43 -1.85
N GLY A 370 19.20 -22.11 -0.71
CA GLY A 370 18.58 -23.40 -0.44
C GLY A 370 17.06 -23.44 -0.70
N PRO A 371 16.26 -22.52 -0.13
CA PRO A 371 14.82 -22.47 -0.37
C PRO A 371 14.46 -22.26 -1.85
N TYR A 372 15.21 -21.41 -2.56
CA TYR A 372 14.94 -21.12 -3.97
C TYR A 372 15.29 -22.29 -4.90
N LEU A 373 16.32 -23.08 -4.57
CA LEU A 373 16.65 -24.30 -5.30
C LEU A 373 15.58 -25.39 -5.14
N VAL A 374 15.01 -25.51 -3.93
CA VAL A 374 13.88 -26.41 -3.68
C VAL A 374 12.64 -25.98 -4.45
N LEU A 375 12.35 -24.69 -4.48
CA LEU A 375 11.24 -24.14 -5.26
C LEU A 375 11.43 -24.42 -6.75
N LEU A 376 12.61 -24.10 -7.30
CA LEU A 376 12.95 -24.35 -8.71
C LEU A 376 12.83 -25.84 -9.08
N TYR A 377 13.34 -26.73 -8.23
CA TYR A 377 13.20 -28.18 -8.41
C TYR A 377 11.72 -28.61 -8.45
N GLY A 378 10.91 -28.06 -7.54
CA GLY A 378 9.48 -28.29 -7.51
C GLY A 378 8.78 -27.81 -8.80
N THR A 379 9.13 -26.63 -9.28
CA THR A 379 8.57 -26.09 -10.53
C THR A 379 8.92 -26.97 -11.73
N VAL A 380 10.17 -27.44 -11.82
CA VAL A 380 10.62 -28.34 -12.90
C VAL A 380 9.88 -29.67 -12.84
N LEU A 381 9.69 -30.25 -11.65
CA LEU A 381 8.94 -31.50 -11.50
C LEU A 381 7.45 -31.35 -11.82
N ILE A 382 6.83 -30.22 -11.46
CA ILE A 382 5.43 -29.93 -11.80
C ILE A 382 5.27 -29.81 -13.32
N LEU A 383 6.20 -29.13 -13.99
CA LEU A 383 6.23 -29.05 -15.45
C LEU A 383 6.45 -30.42 -16.10
N GLY A 384 7.33 -31.25 -15.53
CA GLY A 384 7.54 -32.63 -15.98
C GLY A 384 6.28 -33.50 -15.79
N ALA A 385 5.59 -33.37 -14.65
CA ALA A 385 4.34 -34.07 -14.39
C ALA A 385 3.24 -33.63 -15.36
N PHE A 386 3.20 -32.35 -15.75
CA PHE A 386 2.29 -31.84 -16.78
C PHE A 386 2.58 -32.43 -18.17
N SER A 387 3.85 -32.59 -18.53
CA SER A 387 4.24 -33.02 -19.87
C SER A 387 4.20 -34.54 -20.07
N PHE A 388 4.28 -35.33 -18.99
CA PHE A 388 4.38 -36.80 -19.05
C PHE A 388 3.15 -37.55 -18.52
N LEU A 389 2.22 -36.91 -17.83
CA LEU A 389 1.02 -37.55 -17.27
C LEU A 389 -0.24 -36.90 -17.83
N ASP A 390 -1.28 -37.70 -18.05
CA ASP A 390 -2.57 -37.24 -18.55
C ASP A 390 -3.69 -37.38 -17.51
N GLY A 391 -4.67 -36.48 -17.58
CA GLY A 391 -5.92 -36.54 -16.83
C GLY A 391 -5.76 -36.43 -15.30
N LEU A 392 -6.51 -37.26 -14.55
CA LEU A 392 -6.55 -37.22 -13.09
C LEU A 392 -5.19 -37.50 -12.43
N TYR A 393 -4.32 -38.29 -13.09
CA TYR A 393 -3.00 -38.61 -12.56
C TYR A 393 -2.04 -37.41 -12.61
N ALA A 394 -2.15 -36.55 -13.63
CA ALA A 394 -1.39 -35.30 -13.70
C ALA A 394 -1.79 -34.36 -12.55
N ILE A 395 -3.09 -34.21 -12.31
CA ILE A 395 -3.63 -33.36 -11.24
C ILE A 395 -3.20 -33.88 -9.86
N ALA A 396 -3.32 -35.18 -9.61
CA ALA A 396 -2.88 -35.80 -8.37
C ALA A 396 -1.37 -35.64 -8.15
N ALA A 397 -0.56 -35.85 -9.19
CA ALA A 397 0.89 -35.66 -9.13
C ALA A 397 1.27 -34.21 -8.84
N MET A 398 0.61 -33.24 -9.49
CA MET A 398 0.83 -31.81 -9.22
C MET A 398 0.47 -31.41 -7.79
N LEU A 399 -0.64 -31.92 -7.26
CA LEU A 399 -1.06 -31.65 -5.88
C LEU A 399 -0.06 -32.20 -4.88
N VAL A 400 0.38 -33.45 -5.07
CA VAL A 400 1.38 -34.10 -4.19
C VAL A 400 2.74 -33.41 -4.29
N LEU A 401 3.23 -33.11 -5.50
CA LEU A 401 4.51 -32.43 -5.71
C LEU A 401 4.47 -30.98 -5.20
N GLY A 402 3.37 -30.27 -5.42
CA GLY A 402 3.16 -28.90 -4.92
C GLY A 402 3.14 -28.84 -3.39
N LEU A 403 2.37 -29.72 -2.74
CA LEU A 403 2.31 -29.79 -1.28
C LEU A 403 3.65 -30.22 -0.66
N SER A 404 4.36 -31.17 -1.29
CA SER A 404 5.67 -31.64 -0.82
C SER A 404 6.74 -30.55 -0.92
N THR A 405 6.81 -29.84 -2.04
CA THR A 405 7.80 -28.78 -2.28
C THR A 405 7.54 -27.55 -1.40
N LEU A 406 6.28 -27.17 -1.21
CA LEU A 406 5.87 -26.07 -0.34
C LEU A 406 6.10 -26.42 1.15
N GLY A 407 5.85 -27.67 1.55
CA GLY A 407 6.16 -28.16 2.89
C GLY A 407 7.67 -28.14 3.19
N LEU A 408 8.50 -28.64 2.27
CA LEU A 408 9.95 -28.64 2.41
C LEU A 408 10.53 -27.21 2.42
N TYR A 409 10.01 -26.32 1.55
CA TYR A 409 10.38 -24.90 1.53
C TYR A 409 10.09 -24.22 2.88
N THR A 410 8.90 -24.45 3.43
CA THR A 410 8.49 -23.91 4.73
C THR A 410 9.39 -24.43 5.87
N LEU A 411 9.75 -25.71 5.85
CA LEU A 411 10.69 -26.29 6.80
C LEU A 411 12.07 -25.63 6.73
N PHE A 412 12.62 -25.41 5.52
CA PHE A 412 13.90 -24.74 5.34
C PHE A 412 13.89 -23.28 5.81
N ILE A 413 12.79 -22.55 5.60
CA ILE A 413 12.63 -21.20 6.15
C ILE A 413 12.63 -21.26 7.68
N LEU A 414 11.87 -22.17 8.27
CA LEU A 414 11.74 -22.27 9.72
C LEU A 414 13.07 -22.66 10.38
N VAL A 415 13.82 -23.59 9.78
CA VAL A 415 15.18 -23.95 10.22
C VAL A 415 16.15 -22.78 10.00
N GLY A 416 16.08 -22.09 8.87
CA GLY A 416 16.94 -20.93 8.58
C GLY A 416 16.73 -19.78 9.56
N VAL A 417 15.48 -19.49 9.91
CA VAL A 417 15.11 -18.50 10.94
C VAL A 417 15.57 -18.97 12.32
N GLY A 418 15.37 -20.25 12.65
CA GLY A 418 15.79 -20.83 13.93
C GLY A 418 17.31 -20.78 14.15
N LEU A 419 18.11 -21.09 13.14
CA LEU A 419 19.57 -21.01 13.22
C LEU A 419 20.08 -19.57 13.33
N ASN A 420 19.44 -18.61 12.65
CA ASN A 420 19.80 -17.18 12.77
C ASN A 420 19.50 -16.64 14.19
N LEU A 421 18.39 -17.06 14.79
CA LEU A 421 18.06 -16.73 16.19
C LEU A 421 19.09 -17.30 17.19
N LEU A 422 19.64 -18.49 16.92
CA LEU A 422 20.71 -19.12 17.72
C LEU A 422 22.07 -18.42 17.62
N GLU A 423 22.35 -17.70 16.53
CA GLU A 423 23.58 -16.89 16.36
C GLU A 423 23.46 -15.47 16.95
N THR A 424 22.25 -15.03 17.29
CA THR A 424 21.95 -13.69 17.81
C THR A 424 22.49 -13.40 19.24
N PRO A 425 22.54 -14.35 20.20
CA PRO A 425 22.98 -14.03 21.57
C PRO A 425 24.46 -13.68 21.67
N GLY A 426 25.33 -14.16 20.77
CA GLY A 426 26.75 -13.79 20.76
C GLY A 426 26.99 -12.32 20.42
N LYS A 427 26.23 -11.77 19.45
CA LYS A 427 26.35 -10.37 19.03
C LYS A 427 25.77 -9.39 20.05
N ALA A 428 24.75 -9.80 20.80
CA ALA A 428 24.18 -8.98 21.88
C ALA A 428 25.12 -8.90 23.09
N LEU A 429 25.86 -9.98 23.39
CA LEU A 429 26.86 -10.03 24.46
C LEU A 429 28.10 -9.20 24.13
N ASP A 430 28.58 -9.22 22.88
CA ASP A 430 29.70 -8.39 22.44
C ASP A 430 29.33 -6.89 22.45
N TYR A 431 28.10 -6.54 22.05
CA TYR A 431 27.59 -5.15 22.11
C TYR A 431 27.45 -4.63 23.55
N ALA A 432 27.14 -5.50 24.51
CA ALA A 432 27.06 -5.13 25.92
C ALA A 432 28.44 -4.98 26.58
N ARG A 433 29.48 -5.65 26.05
CA ARG A 433 30.87 -5.54 26.56
C ARG A 433 31.54 -4.23 26.16
N ASP A 434 31.34 -3.77 24.92
CA ASP A 434 31.93 -2.51 24.41
C ASP A 434 31.36 -1.24 25.06
N ARG A 435 30.25 -1.34 25.82
CA ARG A 435 29.65 -0.20 26.53
C ARG A 435 30.12 -0.09 27.99
N GLY A 436 30.95 -1.01 28.45
CA GLY A 436 31.46 -1.02 29.83
C GLY A 436 32.75 -0.24 30.03
N ASP A 437 33.44 0.13 28.94
CA ASP A 437 34.78 0.74 28.97
C ASP A 437 34.81 2.24 28.55
N ASP A 438 33.64 2.86 28.32
CA ASP A 438 33.43 4.32 28.18
C ASP A 438 32.63 4.83 29.38
#